data_AF-A0AAD6ZJN4-F1
#
_entry.id   AF-A0AAD6ZJN4-F1
#
_cell.length_a   1.000
_cell.length_b   1.000
_cell.length_c   1.000
_cell.angle_alpha   90.00
_cell.angle_beta   90.00
_cell.angle_gamma   90.00
#
_symmetry.space_group_name_H-M   'P 1'
#
loop_
_entity.id
_entity.type
_entity.pdbx_description
1 polymer ?
#
loop_
_entity_poly.entity_id
_entity_poly.type
_entity_poly.pdbx_seq_one_letter_code
_entity_poly.pdbx_strand_id
1 'polypeptide(L)'
;MAALHENPATAFDVDPDTFVPAAGGSVTLQRHVRNPMIDPALYTPSKQMRFMTSALAMTSSGSFLVSKNPVTSQSRLPAPVLEAMPTTIAQPDWTSLQLSDQDLEGMSKHQHLEATKKNVFCERQSQALHAKENKKKSGRAVLLMGGLGRHLTDPEWITKTREFQEARDAEAVAKVQRAEGQEAAKIARETHTKEWEDIKVVHEAAVAMWERDCAARREVGCRAKDLLKKPVRPKKPKAPVVEEPPTGAVVDESSSDDED
;
A
#
# COMPACT_ATOMS: atom_id res chain seq x y z
N MET A 1 -12.56 -45.06 17.32
CA MET A 1 -13.41 -44.83 16.13
C MET A 1 -12.65 -43.86 15.23
N ALA A 2 -12.32 -44.31 14.03
CA ALA A 2 -11.44 -43.63 13.09
C ALA A 2 -12.19 -42.56 12.30
N ALA A 3 -11.61 -41.36 12.16
CA ALA A 3 -12.03 -40.36 11.20
C ALA A 3 -10.89 -40.18 10.19
N LEU A 4 -11.12 -40.65 8.97
CA LEU A 4 -10.24 -40.55 7.83
C LEU A 4 -10.27 -39.09 7.33
N HIS A 5 -9.11 -38.44 7.32
CA HIS A 5 -8.91 -37.18 6.61
C HIS A 5 -8.69 -37.48 5.11
N GLU A 6 -9.69 -37.21 4.30
CA GLU A 6 -9.58 -37.14 2.84
C GLU A 6 -8.98 -35.77 2.46
N ASN A 7 -7.76 -35.78 1.92
CA ASN A 7 -7.19 -34.61 1.25
C ASN A 7 -7.58 -34.66 -0.23
N PRO A 8 -8.15 -33.59 -0.83
CA PRO A 8 -8.38 -33.55 -2.26
C PRO A 8 -7.06 -33.42 -3.03
N ALA A 9 -6.93 -34.23 -4.09
CA ALA A 9 -5.82 -34.18 -5.03
C ALA A 9 -5.88 -32.89 -5.86
N THR A 10 -5.03 -31.92 -5.54
CA THR A 10 -4.73 -30.78 -6.43
C THR A 10 -3.67 -31.20 -7.44
N ALA A 11 -4.05 -32.13 -8.32
CA ALA A 11 -3.27 -32.45 -9.51
C ALA A 11 -3.61 -31.44 -10.60
N PHE A 12 -2.67 -30.54 -10.91
CA PHE A 12 -2.71 -29.75 -12.13
C PHE A 12 -2.43 -30.69 -13.31
N ASP A 13 -3.48 -31.29 -13.85
CA ASP A 13 -3.43 -31.94 -15.15
C ASP A 13 -3.24 -30.84 -16.20
N VAL A 14 -2.00 -30.68 -16.64
CA VAL A 14 -1.63 -29.82 -17.76
C VAL A 14 -1.62 -30.73 -18.99
N ASP A 15 -2.69 -30.67 -19.77
CA ASP A 15 -2.80 -31.40 -21.04
C ASP A 15 -1.63 -31.02 -21.97
N PRO A 16 -0.81 -31.98 -22.43
CA PRO A 16 0.37 -31.72 -23.24
C PRO A 16 0.07 -31.22 -24.67
N ASP A 17 -1.19 -31.20 -25.10
CA ASP A 17 -1.58 -30.86 -26.48
C ASP A 17 -1.98 -29.39 -26.72
N THR A 18 -1.88 -28.50 -25.72
CA THR A 18 -2.27 -27.08 -25.90
C THR A 18 -1.22 -26.23 -26.65
N PHE A 19 -0.07 -26.78 -27.02
CA PHE A 19 0.97 -26.05 -27.76
C PHE A 19 1.14 -26.57 -29.19
N VAL A 20 0.10 -26.43 -30.01
CA VAL A 20 0.27 -26.44 -31.47
C VAL A 20 0.53 -24.99 -31.92
N PRO A 21 1.76 -24.63 -32.35
CA PRO A 21 2.01 -23.31 -32.90
C PRO A 21 1.30 -23.21 -34.26
N ALA A 22 0.23 -22.41 -34.32
CA ALA A 22 -0.47 -22.09 -35.55
C ALA A 22 0.48 -21.32 -36.50
N ALA A 23 1.07 -22.05 -37.44
CA ALA A 23 1.80 -21.48 -38.56
C ALA A 23 0.81 -20.75 -39.49
N GLY A 24 1.03 -19.46 -39.77
CA GLY A 24 0.43 -18.80 -40.93
C GLY A 24 -0.31 -17.48 -40.72
N GLY A 25 -0.29 -16.88 -39.52
CA GLY A 25 -0.82 -15.54 -39.31
C GLY A 25 0.20 -14.46 -39.68
N SER A 26 0.13 -13.89 -40.89
CA SER A 26 0.82 -12.63 -41.21
C SER A 26 0.20 -11.51 -40.37
N VAL A 27 0.79 -11.25 -39.20
CA VAL A 27 0.39 -10.14 -38.33
C VAL A 27 0.87 -8.86 -39.01
N THR A 28 -0.03 -8.21 -39.74
CA THR A 28 0.18 -6.83 -40.15
C THR A 28 0.31 -6.00 -38.86
N LEU A 29 1.53 -5.53 -38.59
CA LEU A 29 1.80 -4.60 -37.50
C LEU A 29 1.01 -3.31 -37.76
N GLN A 30 -0.22 -3.25 -37.24
CA GLN A 30 -0.98 -2.02 -37.21
C GLN A 30 -0.19 -1.01 -36.38
N ARG A 31 0.36 -0.02 -37.10
CA ARG A 31 1.06 1.12 -36.52
C ARG A 31 0.07 1.86 -35.64
N HIS A 32 0.12 1.63 -34.33
CA HIS A 32 -0.71 2.35 -33.39
C HIS A 32 -0.30 3.83 -33.45
N VAL A 33 -1.15 4.65 -34.06
CA VAL A 33 -0.95 6.10 -34.14
C VAL A 33 -0.88 6.62 -32.70
N ARG A 34 0.29 7.11 -32.29
CA ARG A 34 0.47 7.75 -30.98
C ARG A 34 -0.47 8.94 -30.91
N ASN A 35 -1.43 8.90 -30.00
CA ASN A 35 -2.26 10.06 -29.70
C ASN A 35 -1.39 11.04 -28.86
N PRO A 36 -1.06 12.24 -29.38
CA PRO A 36 -0.19 13.20 -28.70
C PRO A 36 -0.82 13.83 -27.44
N MET A 37 -2.08 13.53 -27.14
CA MET A 37 -2.84 14.16 -26.07
C MET A 37 -3.01 13.26 -24.83
N ILE A 38 -2.36 12.09 -24.77
CA ILE A 38 -2.44 11.21 -23.60
C ILE A 38 -1.46 11.71 -22.53
N ASP A 39 -1.99 12.00 -21.35
CA ASP A 39 -1.22 12.41 -20.18
C ASP A 39 -0.23 11.29 -19.75
N PRO A 40 1.09 11.54 -19.74
CA PRO A 40 2.09 10.58 -19.32
C PRO A 40 1.94 10.13 -17.85
N ALA A 41 1.25 10.90 -17.00
CA ALA A 41 0.98 10.55 -15.61
C ALA A 41 0.01 9.38 -15.45
N LEU A 42 -0.80 9.07 -16.47
CA LEU A 42 -1.77 7.96 -16.44
C LEU A 42 -1.17 6.60 -16.79
N TYR A 43 0.13 6.55 -17.09
CA TYR A 43 0.80 5.29 -17.40
C TYR A 43 1.25 4.58 -16.13
N THR A 44 0.65 3.42 -15.86
CA THR A 44 1.16 2.50 -14.83
C THR A 44 2.61 2.08 -15.17
N PRO A 45 3.46 1.77 -14.18
CA PRO A 45 4.86 1.40 -14.43
C PRO A 45 5.03 0.24 -15.42
N SER A 46 4.13 -0.74 -15.40
CA SER A 46 4.09 -1.86 -16.36
C SER A 46 3.83 -1.39 -17.80
N LYS A 47 2.95 -0.41 -17.97
CA LYS A 47 2.62 0.17 -19.27
C LYS A 47 3.77 1.05 -19.79
N GLN A 48 4.41 1.83 -18.93
CA GLN A 48 5.62 2.59 -19.29
C GLN A 48 6.74 1.66 -19.78
N MET A 49 7.00 0.56 -19.07
CA MET A 49 7.96 -0.47 -19.50
C MET A 49 7.63 -1.02 -20.88
N ARG A 50 6.37 -1.40 -21.15
CA ARG A 50 5.97 -1.90 -22.49
C ARG A 50 6.16 -0.86 -23.60
N PHE A 51 5.86 0.41 -23.34
CA PHE A 51 6.06 1.50 -24.30
C PHE A 51 7.54 1.81 -24.54
N MET A 52 8.37 1.73 -23.50
CA MET A 52 9.81 1.86 -23.63
C MET A 52 10.38 0.71 -24.45
N THR A 53 10.03 -0.54 -24.14
CA THR A 53 10.49 -1.72 -24.89
C THR A 53 10.04 -1.68 -26.34
N SER A 54 8.81 -1.24 -26.63
CA SER A 54 8.34 -1.11 -28.02
C SER A 54 9.06 0.00 -28.78
N ALA A 55 9.33 1.15 -28.15
CA ALA A 55 10.10 2.22 -28.75
C ALA A 55 11.55 1.79 -29.05
N LEU A 56 12.19 1.06 -28.13
CA LEU A 56 13.53 0.50 -28.32
C LEU A 56 13.55 -0.54 -29.45
N ALA A 57 12.50 -1.37 -29.58
CA ALA A 57 12.38 -2.32 -30.69
C ALA A 57 12.18 -1.63 -32.05
N MET A 58 11.67 -0.39 -32.09
CA MET A 58 11.45 0.38 -33.32
C MET A 58 12.68 1.16 -33.81
N THR A 59 13.70 1.35 -32.98
CA THR A 59 14.93 2.02 -33.43
C THR A 59 15.74 1.08 -34.32
N SER A 60 15.86 1.41 -35.61
CA SER A 60 16.60 0.63 -36.60
C SER A 60 18.12 0.60 -36.39
N SER A 61 18.65 1.39 -35.44
CA SER A 61 20.08 1.67 -35.27
C SER A 61 20.61 1.45 -33.85
N GLY A 62 19.86 0.84 -32.94
CA GLY A 62 20.27 0.67 -31.54
C GLY A 62 20.40 -0.79 -31.13
N SER A 63 21.62 -1.28 -30.93
CA SER A 63 21.87 -2.50 -30.14
C SER A 63 21.90 -2.12 -28.66
N PHE A 64 20.86 -2.50 -27.91
CA PHE A 64 20.82 -2.30 -26.47
C PHE A 64 21.24 -3.59 -25.76
N LEU A 65 22.35 -3.54 -25.02
CA LEU A 65 22.79 -4.64 -24.18
C LEU A 65 21.92 -4.68 -22.91
N VAL A 66 20.80 -5.40 -22.98
CA VAL A 66 20.02 -5.74 -21.79
C VAL A 66 20.70 -6.91 -21.10
N SER A 67 21.51 -6.62 -20.08
CA SER A 67 22.10 -7.64 -19.21
C SER A 67 20.99 -8.37 -18.45
N LYS A 68 20.94 -9.71 -18.53
CA LYS A 68 20.03 -10.55 -17.73
C LYS A 68 20.36 -10.55 -16.24
N ASN A 69 21.55 -10.09 -15.85
CA ASN A 69 21.98 -10.09 -14.47
C ASN A 69 21.32 -8.91 -13.73
N PRO A 70 20.58 -9.16 -12.65
CA PRO A 70 19.99 -8.11 -11.85
C PRO A 70 21.09 -7.22 -11.26
N VAL A 71 20.99 -5.92 -11.49
CA VAL A 71 21.84 -4.91 -10.86
C VAL A 71 21.51 -4.91 -9.38
N THR A 72 22.38 -5.48 -8.55
CA THR A 72 22.25 -5.49 -7.08
C THR A 72 22.96 -4.27 -6.49
N SER A 73 22.65 -3.91 -5.24
CA SER A 73 23.33 -2.80 -4.53
C SER A 73 24.86 -2.96 -4.42
N GLN A 74 25.37 -4.17 -4.64
CA GLN A 74 26.80 -4.47 -4.65
C GLN A 74 27.46 -4.24 -6.02
N SER A 75 26.68 -4.15 -7.10
CA SER A 75 27.22 -3.87 -8.43
C SER A 75 27.61 -2.40 -8.53
N ARG A 76 28.92 -2.13 -8.58
CA ARG A 76 29.43 -0.79 -8.84
C ARG A 76 29.22 -0.48 -10.31
N LEU A 77 28.33 0.46 -10.60
CA LEU A 77 28.17 0.99 -11.95
C LEU A 77 29.52 1.60 -12.39
N PRO A 78 30.00 1.33 -13.63
CA PRO A 78 31.18 2.01 -14.14
C PRO A 78 30.96 3.52 -14.09
N ALA A 79 32.01 4.26 -13.74
CA ALA A 79 31.94 5.71 -13.73
C ALA A 79 31.47 6.19 -15.12
N PRO A 80 30.51 7.11 -15.19
CA PRO A 80 29.99 7.58 -16.46
C PRO A 80 31.16 8.14 -17.29
N VAL A 81 31.24 7.73 -18.56
CA VAL A 81 32.18 8.32 -19.51
C VAL A 81 31.67 9.73 -19.77
N LEU A 82 32.25 10.70 -19.06
CA LEU A 82 32.04 12.11 -19.38
C LEU A 82 32.82 12.37 -20.67
N GLU A 83 32.10 12.44 -21.79
CA GLU A 83 32.68 12.98 -23.02
C GLU A 83 33.28 14.35 -22.70
N ALA A 84 34.53 14.57 -23.15
CA ALA A 84 35.26 15.78 -22.84
C ALA A 84 34.41 16.99 -23.25
N MET A 85 34.20 17.91 -22.31
CA MET A 85 33.41 19.11 -22.58
C MET A 85 33.96 19.82 -23.84
N PRO A 86 33.10 20.19 -24.80
CA PRO A 86 33.53 20.98 -25.93
C PRO A 86 34.23 22.24 -25.42
N THR A 87 35.50 22.43 -25.79
CA THR A 87 36.33 23.56 -25.34
C THR A 87 35.86 24.91 -25.89
N THR A 88 34.88 24.90 -26.80
CA THR A 88 34.32 26.08 -27.46
C THR A 88 32.82 26.19 -27.22
N ILE A 89 32.42 26.20 -25.96
CA ILE A 89 31.09 26.71 -25.59
C ILE A 89 31.22 28.24 -25.57
N ALA A 90 30.54 28.91 -26.50
CA ALA A 90 30.46 30.37 -26.51
C ALA A 90 29.98 30.83 -25.12
N GLN A 91 30.72 31.74 -24.49
CA GLN A 91 30.35 32.26 -23.19
C GLN A 91 28.95 32.90 -23.32
N PRO A 92 27.95 32.44 -22.56
CA PRO A 92 26.63 33.05 -22.61
C PRO A 92 26.74 34.51 -22.19
N ASP A 93 26.03 35.37 -22.92
CA ASP A 93 26.01 36.79 -22.64
C ASP A 93 25.17 37.07 -21.39
N TRP A 94 25.85 37.19 -20.24
CA TRP A 94 25.23 37.42 -18.94
C TRP A 94 24.67 38.84 -18.77
N THR A 95 24.91 39.76 -19.72
CA THR A 95 24.43 41.16 -19.61
C THR A 95 22.91 41.27 -19.60
N SER A 96 22.20 40.26 -20.09
CA SER A 96 20.72 40.20 -20.08
C SER A 96 20.12 39.82 -18.72
N LEU A 97 20.95 39.43 -17.74
CA LEU A 97 20.51 38.92 -16.43
C LEU A 97 20.70 39.94 -15.29
N GLN A 98 20.60 41.24 -15.60
CA GLN A 98 20.32 42.25 -14.56
C GLN A 98 18.86 42.10 -14.10
N LEU A 99 18.53 40.94 -13.52
CA LEU A 99 17.28 40.73 -12.80
C LEU A 99 17.33 41.55 -11.51
N SER A 100 16.22 42.19 -11.19
CA SER A 100 16.08 42.93 -9.95
C SER A 100 16.22 41.97 -8.75
N ASP A 101 16.78 42.43 -7.61
CA ASP A 101 16.95 41.61 -6.41
C ASP A 101 15.64 40.96 -5.91
N GLN A 102 14.48 41.50 -6.32
CA GLN A 102 13.16 40.95 -6.03
C GLN A 102 12.86 39.64 -6.79
N ASP A 103 13.42 39.46 -7.99
CA ASP A 103 13.20 38.25 -8.80
C ASP A 103 14.08 37.07 -8.34
N LEU A 104 15.25 37.37 -7.75
CA LEU A 104 16.17 36.38 -7.19
C LEU A 104 15.58 35.63 -6.00
N GLU A 105 14.81 36.33 -5.14
CA GLU A 105 14.21 35.71 -3.95
C GLU A 105 13.04 34.76 -4.33
N GLY A 106 12.29 35.09 -5.38
CA GLY A 106 11.24 34.24 -5.93
C GLY A 106 11.78 32.96 -6.56
N MET A 107 12.86 33.06 -7.34
CA MET A 107 13.51 31.90 -7.95
C MET A 107 14.14 30.95 -6.92
N SER A 108 14.74 31.48 -5.86
CA SER A 108 15.33 30.66 -4.78
C SER A 108 14.26 29.83 -4.06
N LYS A 109 13.11 30.44 -3.73
CA LYS A 109 11.97 29.73 -3.10
C LYS A 109 11.42 28.63 -4.01
N HIS A 110 11.30 28.89 -5.31
CA HIS A 110 10.84 27.90 -6.28
C HIS A 110 11.82 26.71 -6.39
N GLN A 111 13.14 26.97 -6.49
CA GLN A 111 14.15 25.91 -6.54
C GLN A 111 14.19 25.08 -5.26
N HIS A 112 14.07 25.73 -4.10
CA HIS A 112 14.01 25.04 -2.82
C HIS A 112 12.79 24.12 -2.73
N LEU A 113 11.60 24.62 -3.08
CA LEU A 113 10.37 23.83 -3.10
C LEU A 113 10.49 22.61 -4.04
N GLU A 114 11.05 22.80 -5.23
CA GLU A 114 11.29 21.69 -6.17
C GLU A 114 12.29 20.66 -5.61
N ALA A 115 13.35 21.11 -4.92
CA ALA A 115 14.29 20.21 -4.24
C ALA A 115 13.60 19.43 -3.11
N THR A 116 12.75 20.08 -2.30
CA THR A 116 11.99 19.43 -1.23
C THR A 116 11.05 18.35 -1.79
N LYS A 117 10.31 18.65 -2.87
CA LYS A 117 9.44 17.65 -3.53
C LYS A 117 10.22 16.42 -3.98
N LYS A 118 11.39 16.60 -4.59
CA LYS A 118 12.26 15.49 -5.03
C LYS A 118 12.77 14.68 -3.84
N ASN A 119 13.19 15.33 -2.75
CA ASN A 119 13.67 14.65 -1.55
C ASN A 119 12.57 13.78 -0.90
N VAL A 120 11.35 14.33 -0.74
CA VAL A 120 10.21 13.58 -0.19
C VAL A 120 9.87 12.36 -1.06
N PHE A 121 9.93 12.51 -2.39
CA PHE A 121 9.71 11.39 -3.30
C PHE A 121 10.78 10.31 -3.18
N CYS A 122 12.06 10.69 -3.16
CA CYS A 122 13.18 9.75 -2.99
C CYS A 122 13.11 9.01 -1.64
N GLU A 123 12.72 9.71 -0.57
CA GLU A 123 12.55 9.11 0.75
C GLU A 123 11.40 8.09 0.77
N ARG A 124 10.26 8.42 0.15
CA ARG A 124 9.14 7.48 0.03
C ARG A 124 9.52 6.25 -0.80
N GLN A 125 10.34 6.43 -1.84
CA GLN A 125 10.84 5.32 -2.66
C GLN A 125 11.85 4.45 -1.89
N SER A 126 12.75 5.06 -1.11
CA SER A 126 13.71 4.31 -0.29
C SER A 126 13.01 3.51 0.82
N GLN A 127 12.00 4.10 1.47
CA GLN A 127 11.14 3.41 2.44
C GLN A 127 10.40 2.22 1.80
N ALA A 128 9.80 2.42 0.62
CA ALA A 128 9.12 1.33 -0.10
C ALA A 128 10.08 0.21 -0.52
N LEU A 129 11.31 0.53 -0.92
CA LEU A 129 12.33 -0.46 -1.23
C LEU A 129 12.77 -1.22 0.04
N HIS A 130 12.98 -0.53 1.16
CA HIS A 130 13.30 -1.15 2.43
C HIS A 130 12.21 -2.12 2.91
N ALA A 131 10.94 -1.70 2.82
CA ALA A 131 9.81 -2.57 3.16
C ALA A 131 9.79 -3.82 2.27
N LYS A 132 10.05 -3.69 0.96
CA LYS A 132 10.10 -4.83 0.03
C LYS A 132 11.31 -5.74 0.26
N GLU A 133 12.46 -5.19 0.60
CA GLU A 133 13.66 -5.96 0.91
C GLU A 133 13.48 -6.76 2.21
N ASN A 134 12.88 -6.14 3.23
CA ASN A 134 12.68 -6.77 4.53
C ASN A 134 11.49 -7.75 4.54
N LYS A 135 10.44 -7.51 3.74
CA LYS A 135 9.33 -8.47 3.55
C LYS A 135 9.78 -9.85 3.03
N LYS A 136 10.97 -9.96 2.42
CA LYS A 136 11.51 -11.23 1.91
C LYS A 136 12.44 -11.97 2.88
N LYS A 137 12.77 -11.37 4.03
CA LYS A 137 13.71 -11.97 5.00
C LYS A 137 13.03 -12.94 5.98
N SER A 138 11.70 -12.98 6.09
CA SER A 138 11.00 -13.81 7.10
C SER A 138 10.68 -15.25 6.65
N GLY A 139 10.47 -15.52 5.37
CA GLY A 139 9.97 -16.85 4.95
C GLY A 139 11.03 -17.85 4.52
N ARG A 140 12.15 -17.39 3.94
CA ARG A 140 13.19 -18.30 3.45
C ARG A 140 14.21 -18.47 4.54
N ALA A 141 13.95 -19.41 5.45
CA ALA A 141 14.92 -19.87 6.43
C ALA A 141 16.25 -20.09 5.68
N VAL A 142 17.22 -19.20 5.94
CA VAL A 142 18.57 -19.34 5.41
C VAL A 142 19.19 -20.47 6.23
N LEU A 143 18.81 -21.70 5.88
CA LEU A 143 19.28 -22.94 6.51
C LEU A 143 20.81 -23.07 6.43
N LEU A 144 21.46 -22.25 5.60
CA LEU A 144 22.91 -22.22 5.43
C LEU A 144 23.46 -20.85 5.85
N MET A 145 23.47 -20.59 7.15
CA MET A 145 24.26 -19.49 7.69
C MET A 145 25.74 -19.71 7.33
N GLY A 146 26.24 -18.93 6.36
CA GLY A 146 27.64 -18.99 5.89
C GLY A 146 27.89 -19.86 4.65
N GLY A 147 26.87 -20.40 3.99
CA GLY A 147 27.03 -21.08 2.69
C GLY A 147 27.83 -22.39 2.69
N LEU A 148 28.25 -22.88 3.86
CA LEU A 148 28.94 -24.16 4.03
C LEU A 148 27.92 -25.22 4.45
N GLY A 149 27.90 -26.36 3.75
CA GLY A 149 27.07 -27.50 4.13
C GLY A 149 27.48 -28.00 5.51
N ARG A 150 26.65 -27.75 6.53
CA ARG A 150 26.84 -28.33 7.86
C ARG A 150 26.22 -29.72 7.91
N HIS A 151 26.85 -30.65 8.63
CA HIS A 151 26.27 -31.95 8.92
C HIS A 151 25.04 -31.79 9.83
N LEU A 152 23.92 -32.39 9.42
CA LEU A 152 22.61 -32.34 10.11
C LEU A 152 22.59 -32.93 11.53
N THR A 153 23.68 -33.55 11.98
CA THR A 153 23.83 -34.18 13.30
C THR A 153 24.41 -33.27 14.37
N ASP A 154 24.80 -32.04 14.03
CA ASP A 154 25.33 -31.08 15.00
C ASP A 154 24.24 -30.70 16.03
N PRO A 155 24.47 -30.86 17.35
CA PRO A 155 23.50 -30.45 18.38
C PRO A 155 23.11 -28.97 18.28
N GLU A 156 24.00 -28.09 17.80
CA GLU A 156 23.67 -26.68 17.58
C GLU A 156 22.56 -26.49 16.53
N TRP A 157 22.52 -27.37 15.52
CA TRP A 157 21.52 -27.35 14.47
C TRP A 157 20.13 -27.71 14.98
N ILE A 158 20.04 -28.73 15.84
CA ILE A 158 18.78 -29.19 16.42
C ILE A 158 18.16 -28.09 17.28
N THR A 159 18.97 -27.42 18.11
CA THR A 159 18.51 -26.30 18.94
C THR A 159 17.98 -25.16 18.07
N LYS A 160 18.73 -24.73 17.04
CA LYS A 160 18.29 -23.66 16.13
C LYS A 160 17.03 -24.01 15.36
N THR A 161 16.89 -25.25 14.92
CA THR A 161 15.68 -25.70 14.21
C THR A 161 14.47 -25.67 15.14
N ARG A 162 14.64 -26.06 16.40
CA ARG A 162 13.58 -25.98 17.41
C ARG A 162 13.21 -24.52 17.71
N GLU A 163 14.18 -23.65 17.93
CA GLU A 163 13.94 -22.21 18.14
C GLU A 163 13.18 -21.59 16.96
N PHE A 164 13.55 -21.94 15.72
CA PHE A 164 12.85 -21.45 14.54
C PHE A 164 11.41 -21.98 14.45
N GLN A 165 11.19 -23.25 14.81
CA GLN A 165 9.85 -23.82 14.85
C GLN A 165 8.99 -23.18 15.95
N GLU A 166 9.53 -23.04 17.16
CA GLU A 166 8.86 -22.36 18.28
C GLU A 166 8.52 -20.90 17.94
N ALA A 167 9.43 -20.20 17.25
CA ALA A 167 9.16 -18.83 16.78
C ALA A 167 8.02 -18.80 15.76
N ARG A 168 7.96 -19.74 14.80
CA ARG A 168 6.86 -19.84 13.82
C ARG A 168 5.53 -20.19 14.49
N ASP A 169 5.54 -21.09 15.46
CA ASP A 169 4.34 -21.48 16.19
C ASP A 169 3.85 -20.31 17.07
N ALA A 170 4.76 -19.58 17.73
CA ALA A 170 4.43 -18.38 18.49
C ALA A 170 3.87 -17.26 17.60
N GLU A 171 4.44 -17.04 16.41
CA GLU A 171 3.94 -16.08 15.44
C GLU A 171 2.55 -16.47 14.93
N ALA A 172 2.31 -17.75 14.64
CA ALA A 172 1.01 -18.26 14.22
C ALA A 172 -0.05 -18.05 15.32
N VAL A 173 0.28 -18.36 16.58
CA VAL A 173 -0.61 -18.11 17.72
C VAL A 173 -0.90 -16.61 17.89
N ALA A 174 0.13 -15.76 17.79
CA ALA A 174 -0.05 -14.31 17.86
C ALA A 174 -0.94 -13.79 16.71
N LYS A 175 -0.83 -14.33 15.50
CA LYS A 175 -1.68 -13.97 14.37
C LYS A 175 -3.15 -14.34 14.62
N VAL A 176 -3.40 -15.54 15.16
CA VAL A 176 -4.77 -15.97 15.53
C VAL A 176 -5.34 -15.04 16.61
N GLN A 177 -4.58 -14.73 17.66
CA GLN A 177 -5.02 -13.82 18.72
C GLN A 177 -5.31 -12.41 18.21
N ARG A 178 -4.51 -11.89 17.26
CA ARG A 178 -4.78 -10.59 16.62
C ARG A 178 -6.09 -10.63 15.81
N ALA A 179 -6.34 -11.69 15.06
CA ALA A 179 -7.58 -11.85 14.29
C ALA A 179 -8.81 -11.92 15.22
N GLU A 180 -8.75 -12.74 16.27
CA GLU A 180 -9.81 -12.84 17.28
C GLU A 180 -10.07 -11.48 17.96
N GLY A 181 -9.01 -10.73 18.29
CA GLY A 181 -9.12 -9.39 18.87
C GLY A 181 -9.78 -8.38 17.91
N GLN A 182 -9.48 -8.46 16.62
CA GLN A 182 -10.11 -7.62 15.59
C GLN A 182 -11.61 -7.94 15.42
N GLU A 183 -11.97 -9.22 15.41
CA GLU A 183 -13.37 -9.65 15.34
C GLU A 183 -14.16 -9.20 16.58
N ALA A 184 -13.59 -9.38 17.78
CA ALA A 184 -14.20 -8.91 19.01
C ALA A 184 -14.39 -7.38 19.02
N ALA A 185 -13.40 -6.62 18.53
CA ALA A 185 -13.49 -5.18 18.40
C ALA A 185 -14.56 -4.74 17.36
N LYS A 186 -14.70 -5.47 16.25
CA LYS A 186 -15.75 -5.23 15.25
C LYS A 186 -17.13 -5.46 15.84
N ILE A 187 -17.34 -6.60 16.52
CA ILE A 187 -18.60 -6.92 17.19
C ILE A 187 -18.95 -5.85 18.23
N ALA A 188 -17.99 -5.42 19.05
CA ALA A 188 -18.22 -4.37 20.06
C ALA A 188 -18.59 -3.00 19.45
N ARG A 189 -18.05 -2.66 18.28
CA ARG A 189 -18.45 -1.45 17.54
C ARG A 189 -19.87 -1.58 17.01
N GLU A 190 -20.23 -2.73 16.43
CA GLU A 190 -21.55 -2.98 15.87
C GLU A 190 -22.65 -2.97 16.94
N THR A 191 -22.41 -3.56 18.11
CA THR A 191 -23.36 -3.51 19.23
C THR A 191 -23.57 -2.07 19.71
N HIS A 192 -22.49 -1.30 19.88
CA HIS A 192 -22.57 0.11 20.29
C HIS A 192 -23.34 0.97 19.28
N THR A 193 -23.15 0.72 17.98
CA THR A 193 -23.90 1.43 16.94
C THR A 193 -25.39 1.11 16.99
N LYS A 194 -25.77 -0.16 17.19
CA LYS A 194 -27.17 -0.58 17.30
C LYS A 194 -27.85 0.04 18.53
N GLU A 195 -27.20 -0.01 19.69
CA GLU A 195 -27.72 0.62 20.91
C GLU A 195 -27.95 2.13 20.72
N TRP A 196 -27.05 2.81 20.00
CA TRP A 196 -27.21 4.23 19.72
C TRP A 196 -28.35 4.53 18.74
N GLU A 197 -28.57 3.67 17.75
CA GLU A 197 -29.69 3.77 16.83
C GLU A 197 -31.03 3.58 17.55
N ASP A 198 -31.13 2.58 18.42
CA ASP A 198 -32.32 2.34 19.24
C ASP A 198 -32.65 3.55 20.13
N ILE A 199 -31.63 4.15 20.76
CA ILE A 199 -31.78 5.37 21.57
C ILE A 199 -32.29 6.55 20.73
N LYS A 200 -31.84 6.68 19.47
CA LYS A 200 -32.36 7.73 18.56
C LYS A 200 -33.82 7.50 18.22
N VAL A 201 -34.20 6.27 17.88
CA VAL A 201 -35.59 5.92 17.53
C VAL A 201 -36.52 6.25 18.70
N VAL A 202 -36.14 5.88 19.93
CA VAL A 202 -36.92 6.22 21.14
C VAL A 202 -37.03 7.72 21.34
N HIS A 203 -35.94 8.48 21.15
CA HIS A 203 -35.96 9.94 21.28
C HIS A 203 -36.82 10.61 20.21
N GLU A 204 -36.73 10.17 18.96
CA GLU A 204 -37.55 10.67 17.85
C GLU A 204 -39.03 10.41 18.10
N ALA A 205 -39.40 9.22 18.58
CA ALA A 205 -40.76 8.92 18.99
C ALA A 205 -41.23 9.83 20.14
N ALA A 206 -40.39 10.08 21.14
CA ALA A 206 -40.70 10.98 22.25
C ALA A 206 -40.88 12.44 21.78
N VAL A 207 -40.05 12.92 20.84
CA VAL A 207 -40.20 14.24 20.23
C VAL A 207 -41.49 14.33 19.42
N ALA A 208 -41.82 13.30 18.63
CA ALA A 208 -43.07 13.27 17.85
C ALA A 208 -44.32 13.30 18.76
N MET A 209 -44.32 12.56 19.88
CA MET A 209 -45.40 12.63 20.86
C MET A 209 -45.50 14.02 21.50
N TRP A 210 -44.38 14.59 21.91
CA TRP A 210 -44.33 15.94 22.49
C TRP A 210 -44.83 17.01 21.51
N GLU A 211 -44.50 16.90 20.22
CA GLU A 211 -44.99 17.82 19.18
C GLU A 211 -46.50 17.72 18.99
N ARG A 212 -47.07 16.51 19.00
CA ARG A 212 -48.53 16.30 18.96
C ARG A 212 -49.22 16.92 20.17
N ASP A 213 -48.71 16.70 21.38
CA ASP A 213 -49.29 17.26 22.61
C ASP A 213 -49.21 18.80 22.63
N CYS A 214 -48.08 19.36 22.16
CA CYS A 214 -47.92 20.80 22.04
C CYS A 214 -48.87 21.40 20.99
N ALA A 215 -49.10 20.71 19.88
CA ALA A 215 -50.07 21.13 18.87
C ALA A 215 -51.49 21.15 19.46
N ALA A 216 -51.92 20.06 20.12
CA ALA A 216 -53.22 19.98 20.77
C ALA A 216 -53.44 21.09 21.82
N ARG A 217 -52.43 21.39 22.64
CA ARG A 217 -52.50 22.48 23.64
C ARG A 217 -52.60 23.87 23.01
N ARG A 218 -51.97 24.08 21.84
CA ARG A 218 -52.10 25.34 21.10
C ARG A 218 -53.50 25.53 20.54
N GLU A 219 -54.14 24.46 20.05
CA GLU A 219 -55.54 24.49 19.59
C GLU A 219 -56.51 24.88 20.71
N VAL A 220 -56.22 24.50 21.95
CA VAL A 220 -57.01 24.88 23.15
C VAL A 220 -56.72 26.30 23.64
N GLY A 221 -55.75 27.01 23.05
CA GLY A 221 -55.40 28.39 23.43
C GLY A 221 -54.49 28.51 24.66
N CYS A 222 -53.76 27.44 25.03
CA CYS A 222 -52.77 27.54 26.10
C CYS A 222 -51.66 28.54 25.76
N ARG A 223 -51.20 29.31 26.76
CA ARG A 223 -50.11 30.27 26.57
C ARG A 223 -48.79 29.52 26.37
N ALA A 224 -47.85 30.11 25.64
CA ALA A 224 -46.57 29.48 25.32
C ALA A 224 -45.74 29.05 26.55
N LYS A 225 -45.91 29.74 27.69
CA LYS A 225 -45.23 29.41 28.96
C LYS A 225 -45.74 28.12 29.61
N ASP A 226 -46.96 27.69 29.24
CA ASP A 226 -47.64 26.51 29.79
C ASP A 226 -47.45 25.27 28.91
N LEU A 227 -46.69 25.39 27.81
CA LEU A 227 -46.32 24.26 26.96
C LEU A 227 -45.29 23.36 27.66
N LEU A 228 -45.39 22.06 27.41
CA LEU A 228 -44.43 21.09 27.94
C LEU A 228 -43.01 21.40 27.43
N LYS A 229 -42.00 21.19 28.28
CA LYS A 229 -40.59 21.33 27.87
C LYS A 229 -40.24 20.25 26.84
N LYS A 230 -39.45 20.61 25.84
CA LYS A 230 -38.99 19.68 24.81
C LYS A 230 -38.15 18.55 25.44
N PRO A 231 -38.33 17.28 25.02
CA PRO A 231 -37.50 16.18 25.46
C PRO A 231 -36.01 16.49 25.27
N VAL A 232 -35.20 16.19 26.30
CA VAL A 232 -33.75 16.40 26.25
C VAL A 232 -33.13 15.35 25.32
N ARG A 233 -32.19 15.78 24.48
CA ARG A 233 -31.47 14.87 23.58
C ARG A 233 -30.63 13.88 24.42
N PRO A 234 -30.75 12.56 24.19
CA PRO A 234 -29.89 11.60 24.86
C PRO A 234 -28.43 11.86 24.50
N LYS A 235 -27.55 11.73 25.48
CA LYS A 235 -26.10 11.80 25.24
C LYS A 235 -25.67 10.50 24.57
N LYS A 236 -24.78 10.58 23.58
CA LYS A 236 -24.20 9.39 22.95
C LYS A 236 -23.52 8.54 24.04
N PRO A 237 -23.83 7.22 24.13
CA PRO A 237 -23.13 6.34 25.05
C PRO A 237 -21.63 6.45 24.81
N LYS A 238 -20.84 6.59 25.88
CA LYS A 238 -19.38 6.62 25.75
C LYS A 238 -18.96 5.28 25.15
N ALA A 239 -18.16 5.30 24.09
CA ALA A 239 -17.63 4.05 23.54
C ALA A 239 -16.93 3.30 24.68
N PRO A 240 -17.09 1.98 24.79
CA PRO A 240 -16.29 1.21 25.72
C PRO A 240 -14.84 1.57 25.46
N VAL A 241 -14.14 2.03 26.50
CA VAL A 241 -12.69 2.17 26.43
C VAL A 241 -12.22 0.73 26.31
N VAL A 242 -12.02 0.28 25.07
CA VAL A 242 -11.27 -0.93 24.81
C VAL A 242 -9.90 -0.60 25.39
N GLU A 243 -9.59 -1.17 26.55
CA GLU A 243 -8.24 -1.13 27.08
C GLU A 243 -7.41 -1.84 26.02
N GLU A 244 -6.81 -1.05 25.13
CA GLU A 244 -5.90 -1.56 24.13
C GLU A 244 -4.85 -2.34 24.92
N PRO A 245 -4.61 -3.62 24.58
CA PRO A 245 -3.59 -4.40 25.25
C PRO A 245 -2.31 -3.55 25.25
N PRO A 246 -1.61 -3.43 26.39
CA PRO A 246 -0.49 -2.52 26.56
C PRO A 246 0.41 -2.69 25.34
N THR A 247 0.54 -1.61 24.57
CA THR A 247 1.21 -1.57 23.28
C THR A 247 2.70 -1.77 23.52
N GLY A 248 3.08 -3.01 23.85
CA GLY A 248 4.45 -3.45 24.03
C GLY A 248 5.07 -3.49 22.64
N ALA A 249 5.92 -2.50 22.36
CA ALA A 249 6.82 -2.43 21.23
C ALA A 249 6.16 -2.66 19.86
N VAL A 250 5.85 -1.55 19.20
CA VAL A 250 5.56 -1.46 17.77
C VAL A 250 6.73 -2.07 16.99
N VAL A 251 6.66 -3.36 16.70
CA VAL A 251 7.36 -3.92 15.53
C VAL A 251 6.41 -3.64 14.37
N ASP A 252 6.77 -2.62 13.59
CA ASP A 252 6.05 -2.17 12.40
C ASP A 252 6.09 -3.28 11.32
N GLU A 253 5.24 -4.29 11.50
CA GLU A 253 4.95 -5.29 10.49
C GLU A 253 3.71 -4.84 9.73
N SER A 254 3.98 -4.03 8.71
CA SER A 254 3.07 -3.63 7.63
C SER A 254 2.33 -4.84 7.03
N SER A 255 1.18 -5.16 7.62
CA SER A 255 0.18 -6.11 7.11
C SER A 255 -0.41 -5.55 5.82
N SER A 256 0.10 -6.05 4.70
CA SER A 256 -0.47 -5.86 3.36
C SER A 256 -1.64 -6.82 3.25
N ASP A 257 -2.84 -6.31 3.50
CA ASP A 257 -4.09 -6.95 3.08
C ASP A 257 -4.20 -6.81 1.56
N ASP A 258 -3.65 -7.79 0.84
CA ASP A 258 -3.97 -8.06 -0.56
C ASP A 258 -4.88 -9.30 -0.54
N GLU A 259 -6.20 -9.07 -0.53
CA GLU A 259 -7.17 -10.09 -0.93
C GLU A 259 -7.31 -10.06 -2.47
N ASP A 260 -7.08 -11.22 -3.09
CA ASP A 260 -7.33 -11.52 -4.51
C ASP A 260 -8.83 -11.81 -4.77
#